data_AF-A0A377V288-F1
#
_entry.id   AF-A0A377V288-F1
#
_cell.length_a   1.000
_cell.length_b   1.000
_cell.length_c   1.000
_cell.angle_alpha   90.00
_cell.angle_beta   90.00
_cell.angle_gamma   90.00
#
_symmetry.space_group_name_H-M   'P 1'
#
loop_
_entity.id
_entity.type
_entity.pdbx_description
1 polymer ?
#
loop_
_entity_poly.entity_id
_entity_poly.type
_entity_poly.pdbx_seq_one_letter_code
_entity_poly.pdbx_strand_id
1 'polypeptide(L)'
;MIGIRRMIEAQVLGLTGMALKEIDFERPKGEPGLFGPQSAIWQVHGDFTSMLCGGISALLLQMLHPLALAGVWDHSRFREDILGRLRRTSQFISATTFATTPDAERLIAKVQGIHQRIAGGG
;
A
#
# COMPACT_ATOMS: atom_id res chain seq x y z
N MET A 1 18.61 20.55 0.42
CA MET A 1 17.58 20.08 -0.54
C MET A 1 16.73 19.01 0.12
N ILE A 2 15.62 19.39 0.77
CA ILE A 2 14.79 18.53 1.64
C ILE A 2 13.33 18.42 1.10
N GLY A 3 13.04 19.02 -0.07
CA GLY A 3 11.68 19.42 -0.46
C GLY A 3 10.71 18.30 -0.85
N ILE A 4 11.15 17.26 -1.55
CA ILE A 4 10.21 16.28 -2.14
C ILE A 4 9.73 15.25 -1.12
N ARG A 5 10.62 14.68 -0.31
CA ARG A 5 10.24 13.64 0.68
C ARG A 5 9.31 14.17 1.76
N ARG A 6 9.59 15.37 2.27
CA ARG A 6 8.75 16.03 3.29
C ARG A 6 7.37 16.37 2.76
N MET A 7 7.26 16.60 1.45
CA MET A 7 6.00 16.91 0.78
C MET A 7 5.17 15.64 0.51
N ILE A 8 5.83 14.54 0.12
CA ILE A 8 5.19 13.20 0.02
C ILE A 8 4.68 12.77 1.38
N GLU A 9 5.49 12.92 2.43
CA GLU A 9 5.09 12.62 3.79
C GLU A 9 3.91 13.50 4.23
N ALA A 10 3.97 14.83 4.07
CA ALA A 10 2.87 15.72 4.43
C ALA A 10 1.54 15.38 3.70
N GLN A 11 1.60 14.97 2.42
CA GLN A 11 0.41 14.58 1.66
C GLN A 11 -0.12 13.19 2.06
N VAL A 12 0.76 12.21 2.29
CA VAL A 12 0.38 10.86 2.75
C VAL A 12 -0.18 10.90 4.17
N LEU A 13 0.43 11.69 5.08
CA LEU A 13 -0.04 11.91 6.45
C LEU A 13 -1.39 12.65 6.46
N GLY A 14 -1.52 13.70 5.63
CA GLY A 14 -2.71 14.57 5.59
C GLY A 14 -3.98 13.89 5.09
N LEU A 15 -3.87 12.85 4.27
CA LEU A 15 -5.02 12.17 3.64
C LEU A 15 -5.39 10.82 4.27
N THR A 16 -4.48 10.19 5.01
CA THR A 16 -4.73 8.86 5.62
C THR A 16 -4.96 8.90 7.13
N GLY A 17 -4.73 10.04 7.78
CA GLY A 17 -4.71 10.16 9.24
C GLY A 17 -3.59 9.33 9.91
N MET A 18 -2.66 8.78 9.13
CA MET A 18 -1.50 8.09 9.67
C MET A 18 -0.43 9.13 9.96
N ALA A 19 -0.13 9.36 11.24
CA ALA A 19 1.27 9.39 11.65
C ALA A 19 1.76 7.95 11.51
N LEU A 20 2.60 7.65 10.51
CA LEU A 20 3.37 6.41 10.50
C LEU A 20 4.46 6.54 11.59
N LYS A 21 4.03 6.58 12.85
CA LYS A 21 4.90 6.74 14.01
C LYS A 21 5.90 5.58 14.17
N GLU A 22 5.73 4.52 13.38
CA GLU A 22 6.55 3.31 13.38
C GLU A 22 7.54 3.21 12.21
N ILE A 23 7.46 4.06 11.16
CA ILE A 23 8.36 3.97 10.00
C ILE A 23 9.06 5.32 9.78
N ASP A 24 10.38 5.33 9.91
CA ASP A 24 11.21 6.52 9.67
C ASP A 24 11.45 6.72 8.16
N PHE A 25 10.70 7.67 7.58
CA PHE A 25 10.86 8.08 6.17
C PHE A 25 11.88 9.22 5.99
N GLU A 26 12.23 9.93 7.07
CA GLU A 26 13.14 11.07 7.04
C GLU A 26 14.59 10.60 6.91
N ARG A 27 14.96 9.49 7.55
CA ARG A 27 16.32 8.92 7.55
C ARG A 27 16.31 7.38 7.57
N PRO A 28 15.78 6.71 6.52
CA PRO A 28 15.86 5.25 6.45
C PRO A 28 17.34 4.84 6.48
N LYS A 29 17.74 4.10 7.52
CA LYS A 29 19.06 3.47 7.58
C LYS A 29 19.05 2.29 6.61
N GLY A 30 19.62 2.45 5.42
CA GLY A 30 19.74 1.39 4.42
C GLY A 30 19.26 1.80 3.03
N GLU A 31 19.20 0.82 2.13
CA GLU A 31 18.80 1.02 0.73
C GLU A 31 17.37 1.59 0.58
N PRO A 32 17.07 2.32 -0.51
CA PRO A 32 15.83 3.09 -0.66
C PRO A 32 14.61 2.23 -1.03
N GLY A 33 14.39 1.16 -0.28
CA GLY A 33 13.30 0.20 -0.49
C GLY A 33 13.46 -0.62 -1.77
N LEU A 34 12.38 -1.28 -2.17
CA LEU A 34 12.41 -2.27 -3.25
C LEU A 34 12.68 -1.69 -4.67
N PHE A 35 12.42 -0.40 -4.89
CA PHE A 35 12.44 0.20 -6.24
C PHE A 35 13.27 1.49 -6.35
N GLY A 36 13.52 2.19 -5.25
CA GLY A 36 14.33 3.42 -5.21
C GLY A 36 13.74 4.65 -5.91
N PRO A 37 14.29 5.86 -5.68
CA PRO A 37 13.69 7.15 -6.06
C PRO A 37 13.65 7.44 -7.55
N GLN A 38 14.45 6.72 -8.35
CA GLN A 38 14.47 6.87 -9.81
C GLN A 38 13.41 6.00 -10.50
N SER A 39 12.72 5.12 -9.76
CA SER A 39 11.66 4.28 -10.33
C SER A 39 10.39 5.07 -10.60
N ALA A 40 9.65 4.65 -11.61
CA ALA A 40 8.29 5.14 -11.85
C ALA A 40 7.37 4.89 -10.64
N ILE A 41 7.63 3.84 -9.87
CA ILE A 41 6.86 3.47 -8.67
C ILE A 41 6.95 4.57 -7.61
N TRP A 42 8.15 5.10 -7.36
CA TRP A 42 8.34 6.23 -6.46
C TRP A 42 7.60 7.49 -6.93
N GLN A 43 7.62 7.77 -8.23
CA GLN A 43 6.95 8.94 -8.80
C GLN A 43 5.42 8.83 -8.70
N VAL A 44 4.86 7.69 -9.10
CA VAL A 44 3.41 7.45 -9.14
C VAL A 44 2.83 7.33 -7.73
N HIS A 45 3.49 6.63 -6.80
CA HIS A 45 3.01 6.50 -5.42
C HIS A 45 3.30 7.73 -4.56
N GLY A 46 4.21 8.60 -5.00
CA GLY A 46 4.48 9.89 -4.35
C GLY A 46 3.41 10.94 -4.65
N ASP A 47 2.64 10.78 -5.73
CA ASP A 47 1.49 11.61 -6.06
C ASP A 47 0.18 10.88 -5.71
N PHE A 48 -0.57 11.45 -4.76
CA PHE A 48 -1.79 10.82 -4.27
C PHE A 48 -2.84 10.59 -5.37
N THR A 49 -2.99 11.55 -6.29
CA THR A 49 -3.99 11.47 -7.36
C THR A 49 -3.67 10.30 -8.29
N SER A 50 -2.40 10.19 -8.71
CA SER A 50 -1.91 9.10 -9.56
C SER A 50 -2.03 7.75 -8.86
N MET A 51 -1.66 7.68 -7.57
CA MET A 51 -1.84 6.47 -6.76
C MET A 51 -3.30 6.04 -6.67
N LEU A 52 -4.23 6.99 -6.44
CA LEU A 52 -5.66 6.71 -6.35
C LEU A 52 -6.23 6.23 -7.69
N CYS A 53 -5.86 6.88 -8.80
CA CYS A 53 -6.23 6.45 -10.14
C CYS A 53 -5.76 5.02 -10.44
N GLY A 54 -4.51 4.69 -10.09
CA GLY A 54 -3.99 3.33 -10.20
C GLY A 54 -4.75 2.33 -9.33
N GLY A 55 -5.03 2.68 -8.08
CA GLY A 55 -5.79 1.85 -7.14
C GLY A 55 -7.22 1.56 -7.61
N ILE A 56 -7.95 2.58 -8.06
CA ILE A 56 -9.30 2.41 -8.62
C ILE A 56 -9.25 1.54 -9.88
N SER A 57 -8.30 1.80 -10.78
CA SER A 57 -8.14 1.00 -12.00
C SER A 57 -7.85 -0.47 -11.68
N ALA A 58 -6.98 -0.73 -10.71
CA ALA A 58 -6.67 -2.08 -10.25
C ALA A 58 -7.89 -2.78 -9.65
N LEU A 59 -8.72 -2.07 -8.87
CA LEU A 59 -9.98 -2.62 -8.34
C LEU A 59 -10.95 -2.97 -9.46
N LEU A 60 -11.12 -2.07 -10.44
CA LEU A 60 -11.97 -2.33 -11.60
C LEU A 60 -11.50 -3.58 -12.36
N LEU A 61 -10.20 -3.70 -12.63
CA LEU A 61 -9.62 -4.89 -13.26
C LEU A 61 -9.81 -6.16 -12.43
N GLN A 62 -9.66 -6.08 -11.11
CA GLN A 62 -9.90 -7.22 -10.22
C GLN A 62 -11.37 -7.67 -10.24
N MET A 63 -12.32 -6.74 -10.34
CA MET A 63 -13.75 -7.07 -10.45
C MET A 63 -14.11 -7.79 -11.75
N LEU A 64 -13.26 -7.78 -12.79
CA LEU A 64 -13.50 -8.59 -13.99
C LEU A 64 -13.24 -10.08 -13.75
N HIS A 65 -12.56 -10.45 -12.65
CA HIS A 65 -12.23 -11.84 -12.38
C HIS A 65 -13.26 -12.50 -11.44
N PRO A 66 -13.95 -13.58 -11.88
CA PRO A 66 -15.06 -14.19 -11.11
C PRO A 66 -14.67 -14.62 -9.70
N LEU A 67 -13.47 -15.17 -9.52
CA LEU A 67 -12.98 -15.62 -8.20
C LEU A 67 -12.60 -14.45 -7.28
N ALA A 68 -12.20 -13.30 -7.82
CA ALA A 68 -11.92 -12.11 -7.01
C ALA A 68 -13.23 -11.48 -6.51
N LEU A 69 -14.27 -11.47 -7.35
CA LEU A 69 -15.62 -11.07 -6.98
C LEU A 69 -16.19 -11.98 -5.88
N ALA A 70 -16.08 -13.31 -6.04
CA ALA A 70 -16.49 -14.28 -5.02
C ALA A 70 -15.74 -14.06 -3.69
N GLY A 71 -14.41 -13.90 -3.72
CA GLY A 71 -13.63 -13.62 -2.51
C GLY A 71 -14.01 -12.31 -1.80
N VAL A 72 -14.39 -11.26 -2.53
CA VAL A 72 -14.89 -10.01 -1.94
C VAL A 72 -16.30 -10.19 -1.38
N TRP A 73 -17.17 -10.93 -2.07
CA TRP A 73 -18.55 -11.16 -1.67
C TRP A 73 -18.66 -12.09 -0.45
N ASP A 74 -17.90 -13.19 -0.46
CA ASP A 74 -18.01 -14.29 0.51
C ASP A 74 -17.16 -14.06 1.77
N HIS A 75 -16.07 -13.30 1.68
CA HIS A 75 -15.07 -13.20 2.76
C HIS A 75 -14.74 -11.78 3.21
N SER A 76 -15.40 -10.74 2.69
CA SER A 76 -15.10 -9.36 3.09
C SER A 76 -16.29 -8.64 3.71
N ARG A 77 -16.07 -8.08 4.91
CA ARG A 77 -16.84 -6.95 5.46
C ARG A 77 -16.55 -5.64 4.73
N PHE A 78 -16.45 -5.69 3.39
CA PHE A 78 -15.99 -4.56 2.57
C PHE A 78 -16.86 -3.33 2.80
N ARG A 79 -18.20 -3.52 2.78
CA ARG A 79 -19.18 -2.44 2.91
C ARG A 79 -19.19 -1.80 4.30
N GLU A 80 -18.76 -2.53 5.33
CA GLU A 80 -18.76 -2.08 6.72
C GLU A 80 -17.44 -1.38 7.11
N ASP A 81 -16.32 -1.68 6.43
CA ASP A 81 -14.98 -1.17 6.73
C ASP A 81 -14.23 -0.71 5.46
N ILE A 82 -14.86 0.13 4.63
CA ILE A 82 -14.24 0.69 3.42
C ILE A 82 -13.00 1.52 3.80
N LEU A 83 -13.12 2.37 4.82
CA LEU A 83 -12.05 3.26 5.26
C LEU A 83 -10.87 2.49 5.86
N GLY A 84 -11.11 1.46 6.67
CA GLY A 84 -10.04 0.62 7.22
C GLY A 84 -9.36 -0.22 6.14
N ARG A 85 -10.08 -0.67 5.10
CA ARG A 85 -9.48 -1.31 3.93
C ARG A 85 -8.59 -0.36 3.14
N LEU A 86 -9.07 0.84 2.83
CA LEU A 86 -8.27 1.86 2.16
C LEU A 86 -6.99 2.14 2.95
N ARG A 87 -7.10 2.32 4.28
CA ARG A 87 -5.96 2.55 5.17
C ARG A 87 -4.93 1.42 5.12
N ARG A 88 -5.36 0.16 5.22
CA ARG A 88 -4.46 -1.01 5.17
C ARG A 88 -3.75 -1.13 3.82
N THR A 89 -4.45 -0.87 2.72
CA THR A 89 -3.87 -0.89 1.37
C THR A 89 -2.85 0.25 1.21
N SER A 90 -3.20 1.48 1.60
CA SER A 90 -2.26 2.61 1.53
C SER A 90 -1.02 2.34 2.37
N GLN A 91 -1.17 1.79 3.58
CA GLN A 91 -0.03 1.41 4.43
C GLN A 91 0.87 0.37 3.73
N PHE A 92 0.28 -0.63 3.08
CA PHE A 92 1.03 -1.64 2.34
C PHE A 92 1.80 -1.05 1.15
N ILE A 93 1.16 -0.17 0.36
CA ILE A 93 1.79 0.50 -0.78
C ILE A 93 2.92 1.42 -0.30
N SER A 94 2.69 2.25 0.72
CA SER A 94 3.69 3.16 1.25
C SER A 94 4.90 2.41 1.82
N ALA A 95 4.67 1.32 2.57
CA ALA A 95 5.76 0.53 3.14
C ALA A 95 6.59 -0.18 2.05
N THR A 96 5.94 -0.81 1.07
CA THR A 96 6.66 -1.50 -0.01
C THR A 96 7.38 -0.55 -0.98
N THR A 97 6.98 0.72 -1.01
CA THR A 97 7.60 1.74 -1.88
C THR A 97 8.70 2.53 -1.17
N PHE A 98 8.44 2.99 0.05
CA PHE A 98 9.25 4.02 0.71
C PHE A 98 9.99 3.54 1.97
N ALA A 99 9.61 2.39 2.55
CA ALA A 99 10.33 1.84 3.70
C ALA A 99 11.61 1.11 3.25
N THR A 100 12.39 0.62 4.22
CA THR A 100 13.58 -0.19 3.94
C THR A 100 13.20 -1.53 3.31
N THR A 101 14.11 -2.14 2.54
CA THR A 101 13.90 -3.47 1.94
C THR A 101 13.50 -4.53 2.98
N PRO A 102 14.17 -4.65 4.15
CA PRO A 102 13.77 -5.62 5.17
C PRO A 102 12.35 -5.39 5.73
N ASP A 103 11.94 -4.14 5.93
CA ASP A 103 10.59 -3.81 6.41
C ASP A 103 9.52 -4.13 5.37
N ALA A 104 9.81 -3.82 4.10
CA ALA A 104 8.94 -4.16 2.98
C ALA A 104 8.76 -5.68 2.85
N GLU A 105 9.84 -6.45 2.89
CA GLU A 105 9.83 -7.90 2.82
C GLU A 105 9.06 -8.54 3.99
N ARG A 106 9.29 -8.05 5.22
CA ARG A 106 8.53 -8.50 6.41
C ARG A 106 7.03 -8.29 6.23
N LEU A 107 6.63 -7.14 5.69
CA LEU A 107 5.21 -6.84 5.48
C LEU A 107 4.61 -7.69 4.36
N ILE A 108 5.35 -7.92 3.28
CA ILE A 108 4.97 -8.83 2.19
C ILE A 108 4.73 -10.24 2.73
N ALA A 109 5.67 -10.78 3.52
CA ALA A 109 5.55 -12.11 4.12
C ALA A 109 4.31 -12.21 5.02
N LYS A 110 4.02 -11.16 5.81
CA LYS A 110 2.80 -11.11 6.64
C LYS A 110 1.53 -11.20 5.78
N VAL A 111 1.44 -10.42 4.70
CA VAL A 111 0.27 -10.43 3.80
C VAL A 111 0.14 -11.76 3.06
N GLN A 112 1.25 -12.33 2.57
CA GLN A 112 1.25 -13.65 1.95
C GLN A 112 0.70 -14.73 2.92
N GLY A 113 1.15 -14.73 4.17
CA GLY A 113 0.63 -15.66 5.18
C GLY A 113 -0.85 -15.46 5.50
N ILE A 114 -1.43 -14.27 5.28
CA ILE A 114 -2.88 -14.04 5.37
C ILE A 114 -3.58 -14.63 4.13
N HIS A 115 -3.08 -14.35 2.93
CA HIS A 115 -3.66 -14.87 1.69
C HIS A 115 -3.66 -16.40 1.62
N GLN A 116 -2.58 -17.06 2.07
CA GLN A 116 -2.50 -18.52 2.13
C GLN A 116 -3.57 -19.15 3.02
N ARG A 117 -3.95 -18.48 4.12
CA ARG A 117 -5.01 -18.96 5.03
C ARG A 117 -6.41 -18.86 4.41
N ILE A 118 -6.60 -17.97 3.44
CA ILE A 118 -7.89 -17.75 2.77
C ILE A 118 -8.06 -18.70 1.57
N ALA A 119 -6.97 -19.06 0.88
CA ALA A 119 -7.00 -19.94 -0.29
C ALA A 119 -7.34 -21.43 0.00
N GLY A 120 -7.55 -21.81 1.27
CA GLY A 120 -7.90 -23.18 1.68
C GLY A 120 -9.39 -23.51 1.63
N GLY A 121 -10.26 -22.60 1.21
CA GLY A 121 -11.69 -22.83 1.04
C GLY A 121 -12.09 -22.86 -0.43
N GLY A 122 -11.86 -23.99 -1.09
CA GLY A 122 -12.32 -24.28 -2.46
C GLY A 122 -12.81 -25.72 -2.52
#